data_AF-A0A5D8YUN3-F1
#
_entry.id   AF-A0A5D8YUN3-F1
#
_cell.length_a   1.000
_cell.length_b   1.000
_cell.length_c   1.000
_cell.angle_alpha   90.00
_cell.angle_beta   90.00
_cell.angle_gamma   90.00
#
_symmetry.space_group_name_H-M   'P 1'
#
loop_
_entity.id
_entity.type
_entity.pdbx_description
1 polymer ?
#
loop_
_entity_poly.entity_id
_entity_poly.type
_entity_poly.pdbx_seq_one_letter_code
_entity_poly.pdbx_strand_id
1 'polypeptide(L)'
;MKEAIIKYRNPKTLKALYDLSKYLGFSVSSQNPVGKKQGSNTVNGVPVIPGDKTIDIAELTAIFTGKELNASDLRKTEWRRNK
;
A
#
# COMPACT_ATOMS: atom_id res chain seq x y z
N MET A 1 12.65 -1.66 -26.31
CA MET A 1 11.71 -2.82 -26.39
C MET A 1 10.38 -2.29 -26.89
N LYS A 2 9.67 -3.04 -27.75
CA LYS A 2 8.32 -2.65 -28.19
C LYS A 2 7.31 -3.26 -27.21
N GLU A 3 6.48 -2.41 -26.63
CA GLU A 3 5.44 -2.82 -25.68
C GLU A 3 4.06 -2.61 -26.30
N ALA A 4 3.16 -3.57 -26.08
CA ALA A 4 1.79 -3.50 -26.56
C ALA A 4 0.82 -3.72 -25.39
N ILE A 5 -0.13 -2.80 -25.23
CA ILE A 5 -1.17 -2.90 -24.20
C ILE A 5 -2.39 -3.61 -24.81
N ILE A 6 -2.70 -4.80 -24.30
CA ILE A 6 -3.85 -5.59 -24.74
C ILE A 6 -4.96 -5.49 -23.69
N LYS A 7 -6.07 -4.83 -24.03
CA LYS A 7 -7.28 -4.80 -23.21
C LYS A 7 -8.15 -6.02 -23.53
N TYR A 8 -8.54 -6.78 -22.51
CA TYR A 8 -9.39 -7.96 -22.67
C TYR A 8 -10.48 -7.99 -21.60
N ARG A 9 -11.67 -8.50 -21.95
CA ARG A 9 -12.81 -8.66 -21.02
C ARG A 9 -12.84 -10.04 -20.35
N ASN A 10 -12.36 -11.07 -21.03
CA ASN A 10 -12.45 -12.46 -20.56
C ASN A 10 -11.17 -12.88 -19.82
N PRO A 11 -11.23 -13.36 -18.57
CA PRO A 11 -10.05 -13.81 -17.84
C PRO A 11 -9.32 -14.99 -18.50
N LYS A 12 -10.03 -15.82 -19.30
CA LYS A 12 -9.42 -16.92 -20.05
C LYS A 12 -8.39 -16.43 -21.08
N THR A 13 -8.54 -15.20 -21.59
CA THR A 13 -7.62 -14.60 -22.56
C THR A 13 -6.23 -14.40 -21.96
N LEU A 14 -6.13 -14.06 -20.67
CA LEU A 14 -4.84 -13.93 -19.99
C LEU A 14 -4.08 -15.26 -19.97
N LYS A 15 -4.78 -16.38 -19.74
CA LYS A 15 -4.16 -17.71 -19.75
C LYS A 15 -3.60 -18.05 -21.14
N ALA A 16 -4.36 -17.77 -22.20
CA ALA A 16 -3.89 -17.98 -23.57
C ALA A 16 -2.67 -17.11 -23.91
N LEU A 17 -2.64 -15.86 -23.44
CA LEU A 17 -1.48 -14.96 -23.61
C LEU A 17 -0.22 -15.53 -22.94
N TYR A 18 -0.33 -16.08 -21.72
CA TYR A 18 0.79 -16.75 -21.05
C TYR A 18 1.27 -18.02 -21.76
N ASP A 19 0.36 -18.76 -22.40
CA ASP A 19 0.77 -19.94 -23.16
C ASP A 19 1.46 -19.57 -24.47
N LEU A 20 0.97 -18.54 -25.16
CA LEU A 20 1.61 -17.99 -26.37
C LEU A 20 2.99 -17.38 -26.08
N SER A 21 3.14 -16.76 -24.91
CA SER A 21 4.39 -16.10 -24.52
C SER A 21 5.58 -17.07 -24.46
N LYS A 22 5.34 -18.35 -24.15
CA LYS A 22 6.35 -19.41 -24.13
C LYS A 22 6.98 -19.69 -25.49
N TYR A 23 6.21 -19.51 -26.56
CA TYR A 23 6.65 -19.81 -27.93
C TYR A 23 7.11 -18.57 -28.69
N LEU A 24 6.56 -17.40 -28.37
CA LEU A 24 6.76 -16.16 -29.12
C LEU A 24 7.78 -15.20 -28.49
N GLY A 25 8.37 -15.57 -27.34
CA GLY A 25 9.49 -14.83 -26.74
C GLY A 25 9.13 -13.45 -26.19
N PHE A 26 7.88 -13.22 -25.77
CA PHE A 26 7.47 -12.03 -25.04
C PHE A 26 7.14 -12.37 -23.59
N SER A 27 7.11 -11.37 -22.70
CA SER A 27 6.68 -11.52 -21.32
C SER A 27 5.39 -10.74 -21.07
N VAL A 28 4.43 -11.34 -20.39
CA VAL A 28 3.21 -10.65 -19.96
C VAL A 28 3.46 -10.06 -18.57
N SER A 29 3.59 -8.73 -18.49
CA SER A 29 3.58 -8.01 -17.22
C SER A 29 2.17 -7.51 -16.96
N SER A 30 1.53 -7.92 -15.86
CA SER A 30 0.38 -7.15 -15.40
C SER A 30 0.91 -5.90 -14.70
N GLN A 31 0.37 -4.74 -15.08
CA GLN A 31 0.38 -3.58 -14.21
C GLN A 31 -0.60 -3.87 -13.07
N ASN A 32 -0.29 -4.87 -12.23
CA ASN A 32 -0.87 -4.85 -10.90
C ASN A 32 -0.37 -3.55 -10.29
N PRO A 33 -1.24 -2.64 -9.83
CA PRO A 33 -0.76 -1.57 -8.99
C PRO A 33 0.04 -2.24 -7.88
N VAL A 34 1.32 -1.92 -7.81
CA VAL A 34 2.18 -2.23 -6.67
C VAL A 34 1.55 -1.48 -5.50
N GLY A 35 0.56 -2.12 -4.88
CA GLY A 35 -0.39 -1.41 -4.04
C GLY A 35 -1.60 -2.27 -3.74
N LYS A 36 -1.38 -3.48 -3.19
CA LYS A 36 -2.32 -4.25 -2.34
C LYS A 36 -1.77 -5.65 -2.03
N LYS A 37 -0.57 -5.73 -1.44
CA LYS A 37 -0.13 -6.91 -0.66
C LYS A 37 0.80 -6.51 0.50
N GLN A 38 0.63 -5.33 1.08
CA GLN A 38 0.99 -5.15 2.48
C GLN A 38 -0.25 -5.53 3.27
N GLY A 39 -0.14 -6.60 4.07
CA GLY A 39 -1.25 -7.12 4.86
C GLY A 39 -1.98 -5.98 5.54
N SER A 40 -3.30 -5.93 5.37
CA SER A 40 -4.14 -5.05 6.17
C SER A 40 -3.98 -5.52 7.61
N ASN A 41 -3.11 -4.87 8.36
CA ASN A 41 -2.99 -5.13 9.78
C ASN A 41 -4.24 -4.53 10.41
N THR A 42 -5.11 -5.36 10.98
CA THR A 42 -6.27 -4.87 11.71
C THR A 42 -5.90 -4.72 13.17
N VAL A 43 -6.11 -3.53 13.73
CA VAL A 43 -6.06 -3.30 15.18
C VAL A 43 -7.50 -3.10 15.63
N ASN A 44 -8.03 -4.02 16.45
CA ASN A 44 -9.41 -4.01 16.93
C ASN A 44 -10.46 -3.91 15.79
N GLY A 45 -10.24 -4.61 14.68
CA GLY A 45 -11.15 -4.59 13.53
C GLY A 45 -11.05 -3.33 12.64
N VAL A 46 -10.20 -2.36 13.00
CA VAL A 46 -9.92 -1.18 12.16
C VAL A 46 -8.73 -1.49 11.25
N PRO A 47 -8.87 -1.34 9.92
CA PRO A 47 -7.78 -1.55 8.99
C PRO A 47 -6.72 -0.46 9.16
N VAL A 48 -5.48 -0.88 9.46
CA VAL A 48 -4.32 -0.01 9.55
C VAL A 48 -3.47 -0.20 8.31
N ILE A 49 -3.16 0.91 7.63
CA ILE A 49 -2.22 0.93 6.52
C ILE A 49 -0.83 1.09 7.13
N PRO A 50 0.10 0.13 6.94
CA PRO A 50 1.47 0.29 7.42
C PRO A 50 2.12 1.50 6.74
N GLY A 51 2.69 2.39 7.55
CA GLY A 51 3.45 3.52 7.05
C GLY A 51 4.68 3.06 6.25
N ASP A 52 5.07 3.87 5.27
CA ASP A 52 6.29 3.64 4.51
C ASP A 52 7.51 3.83 5.42
N LYS A 53 8.35 2.80 5.50
CA LYS A 53 9.55 2.76 6.35
C LYS A 53 10.68 3.64 5.82
N THR A 54 10.59 4.12 4.59
CA THR A 54 11.59 4.98 3.95
C THR A 54 11.33 6.46 4.20
N ILE A 55 10.18 6.82 4.76
CA ILE A 55 9.86 8.20 5.11
C ILE A 55 10.70 8.61 6.32
N ASP A 56 11.47 9.68 6.16
CA ASP A 56 12.21 10.30 7.25
C ASP A 56 11.23 10.99 8.21
N ILE A 57 11.19 10.49 9.44
CA ILE A 57 10.38 11.02 10.53
C ILE A 57 11.22 11.76 11.57
N ALA A 58 12.48 12.07 11.30
CA ALA A 58 13.38 12.72 12.25
C ALA A 58 12.84 14.07 12.75
N GLU A 59 12.31 14.90 11.84
CA GLU A 59 11.73 16.21 12.19
C GLU A 59 10.47 16.07 13.06
N LEU A 60 9.60 15.11 12.73
CA LEU A 60 8.42 14.79 13.54
C LEU A 60 8.85 14.28 14.92
N THR A 61 9.86 13.43 14.95
CA THR A 61 10.40 12.90 16.20
C THR A 61 10.90 14.05 17.06
N ALA A 62 11.61 15.04 16.52
CA ALA A 62 12.05 16.22 17.26
C ALA A 62 10.91 17.08 17.82
N ILE A 63 9.75 17.14 17.15
CA ILE A 63 8.56 17.84 17.65
C ILE A 63 7.95 17.10 18.85
N PHE A 64 7.99 15.77 18.84
CA PHE A 64 7.35 14.92 19.84
C PHE A 64 8.29 14.39 20.95
N THR A 65 9.61 14.40 20.75
CA THR A 65 10.61 14.04 21.78
C THR A 65 10.93 15.23 22.68
N GLY A 66 11.03 14.98 23.99
CA GLY A 66 11.32 16.01 25.00
C GLY A 66 10.11 16.72 25.61
N LYS A 67 8.88 16.43 25.15
CA LYS A 67 7.65 17.01 25.73
C LYS A 67 6.88 16.08 26.69
N GLU A 68 7.42 14.91 27.04
CA GLU A 68 6.72 13.87 27.82
C GLU A 68 5.29 13.58 27.31
N LEU A 69 5.05 13.76 26.01
CA LEU A 69 3.71 13.62 25.42
C LEU A 69 3.43 12.14 25.20
N ASN A 70 2.75 11.54 26.17
CA ASN A 70 2.20 10.20 26.02
C ASN A 70 1.02 10.24 25.04
N ALA A 71 1.05 9.38 24.03
CA ALA A 71 -0.04 9.24 23.05
C ALA A 71 -1.40 8.92 23.70
N SER A 72 -1.39 8.26 24.87
CA SER A 72 -2.58 8.01 25.70
C SER A 72 -3.19 9.32 26.22
N ASP A 73 -2.35 10.25 26.66
CA ASP A 73 -2.79 11.50 27.28
C ASP A 73 -3.27 12.50 26.21
N LEU A 74 -2.58 12.58 25.07
CA LEU A 74 -3.03 13.36 23.91
C LEU A 74 -4.44 12.95 23.43
N ARG A 75 -4.74 11.64 23.41
CA ARG A 75 -6.10 11.16 23.09
C ARG A 75 -7.14 11.58 24.12
N LYS A 76 -6.77 11.75 25.38
CA LYS A 76 -7.71 12.14 26.45
C LYS A 76 -7.92 13.65 26.53
N THR A 77 -6.89 14.45 26.21
CA THR A 77 -6.93 15.91 26.31
C THR A 77 -7.41 16.54 25.00
N GLU A 78 -6.80 16.21 23.87
CA GLU A 78 -6.99 16.91 22.60
C GLU A 78 -8.15 16.35 21.76
N TRP A 79 -8.49 15.07 21.92
CA TRP A 79 -9.59 14.43 21.17
C TRP A 79 -10.94 14.51 21.90
N ARG A 80 -11.08 15.42 22.87
CA ARG A 80 -12.40 15.73 23.41
C ARG A 80 -13.21 16.46 22.34
N ARG A 81 -14.33 15.87 21.95
CA ARG A 81 -15.33 16.55 21.15
C ARG A 81 -15.93 17.64 22.04
N ASN A 82 -15.45 18.88 21.89
CA ASN A 82 -16.08 20.02 22.55
C ASN A 82 -17.56 20.03 22.16
N LYS A 83 -18.42 20.10 23.18
CA LYS A 83 -19.87 20.25 23.00
C LYS A 83 -20.19 21.66 22.52
#